data_AF-A0AAU7DYM5-F1
#
_entry.id   AF-A0AAU7DYM5-F1
#
_cell.length_a   1.000
_cell.length_b   1.000
_cell.length_c   1.000
_cell.angle_alpha   90.00
_cell.angle_beta   90.00
_cell.angle_gamma   90.00
#
_symmetry.space_group_name_H-M   'P 1'
#
loop_
_entity.id
_entity.type
_entity.pdbx_description
1 polymer ?
#
loop_
_entity_poly.entity_id
_entity_poly.type
_entity_poly.pdbx_seq_one_letter_code
_entity_poly.pdbx_strand_id
1 'polypeptide(L)'
;MTSKVSVFVGCLLGIFIGISGCSSTTSDSPQSDQTQIEGITIVPELNTATGVLKLPLDPFGESEEEEGTLNTAHTVEMAKCASDQGVEYLVEPEFPPSVQQIYAQRNYFGPWTVEQAERWGFVEPMSLKDLIANGILPDDTPATDTFLPPEAGKRTVFELTEDEIEVVRNCNEEAGNHFSEPLRHDGGWWQEYEPLEFNYQRNKDAVALVDELGACFSENEMVSEYREGTPWYPQGARGDRIDEVQIRMALQVVACKDSINFTQRMAEVEASEQVPLVEKYAAEMIAKRELIDSAVVAAKKVISENPEFLLKVNPDHKP
;
A
#
# COMPACT_ATOMS: atom_id res chain seq x y z
N MET A 1 59.82 27.20 4.13
CA MET A 1 60.76 26.88 5.22
C MET A 1 60.23 25.67 5.95
N THR A 2 60.87 24.54 5.69
CA THR A 2 60.70 23.25 6.35
C THR A 2 61.12 23.35 7.82
N SER A 3 60.31 22.84 8.74
CA SER A 3 60.85 22.29 9.98
C SER A 3 60.05 21.06 10.40
N LYS A 4 60.72 19.92 10.29
CA LYS A 4 60.38 18.65 10.93
C LYS A 4 60.80 18.76 12.40
N VAL A 5 60.01 18.22 13.31
CA VAL A 5 60.53 17.76 14.61
C VAL A 5 59.98 16.36 14.84
N SER A 6 60.91 15.44 15.08
CA SER A 6 60.70 14.02 15.36
C SER A 6 61.07 13.74 16.81
N VAL A 7 60.27 12.87 17.43
CA VAL A 7 60.63 11.81 18.40
C VAL A 7 61.02 12.24 19.82
N PHE A 8 60.32 11.71 20.83
CA PHE A 8 60.96 10.90 21.86
C PHE A 8 60.00 9.89 22.52
N VAL A 9 60.55 8.69 22.70
CA VAL A 9 59.98 7.47 23.28
C VAL A 9 60.00 7.58 24.82
N GLY A 10 58.96 7.06 25.46
CA GLY A 10 58.90 6.86 26.91
C GLY A 10 58.10 5.62 27.29
N CYS A 11 58.78 4.45 27.27
CA CYS A 11 58.31 3.24 27.95
C CYS A 11 58.37 3.45 29.47
N LEU A 12 57.26 3.21 30.17
CA LEU A 12 57.29 2.88 31.59
C LEU A 12 56.31 1.73 31.85
N LEU A 13 56.89 0.55 32.06
CA LEU A 13 56.26 -0.59 32.70
C LEU A 13 55.87 -0.20 34.13
N GLY A 14 54.61 -0.38 34.48
CA GLY A 14 54.10 -0.34 35.84
C GLY A 14 53.18 -1.54 36.06
N ILE A 15 53.73 -2.61 36.61
CA ILE A 15 53.00 -3.80 37.08
C ILE A 15 52.25 -3.39 38.36
N PHE A 16 50.92 -3.46 38.34
CA PHE A 16 50.09 -3.53 39.54
C PHE A 16 49.17 -4.74 39.44
N ILE A 17 49.49 -5.77 40.23
CA ILE A 17 48.60 -6.87 40.57
C ILE A 17 47.85 -6.42 41.83
N GLY A 18 46.54 -6.26 41.72
CA GLY A 18 45.65 -5.88 42.80
C GLY A 18 44.26 -6.47 42.55
N ILE A 19 44.01 -7.60 43.21
CA ILE A 19 42.80 -8.40 43.16
C ILE A 19 41.64 -7.62 43.79
N SER A 20 40.54 -7.43 43.06
CA SER A 20 39.22 -7.08 43.61
C SER A 20 38.17 -7.49 42.59
N GLY A 21 37.38 -8.51 42.96
CA GLY A 21 36.31 -9.04 42.13
C GLY A 21 35.12 -8.09 42.06
N CYS A 22 34.60 -7.91 40.86
CA CYS A 22 33.18 -7.85 40.58
C CYS A 22 32.96 -8.76 39.39
N SER A 23 32.19 -9.83 39.59
CA SER A 23 31.63 -10.62 38.49
C SER A 23 30.91 -9.67 37.55
N SER A 24 31.51 -9.39 36.40
CA SER A 24 30.77 -8.90 35.24
C SER A 24 30.07 -10.14 34.71
N THR A 25 28.85 -10.37 35.22
CA THR A 25 27.86 -11.12 34.48
C THR A 25 27.76 -10.42 33.14
N THR A 26 28.41 -10.97 32.12
CA THR A 26 28.06 -10.68 30.74
C THR A 26 26.63 -11.19 30.61
N SER A 27 25.67 -10.30 30.86
CA SER A 27 24.33 -10.44 30.32
C SER A 27 24.49 -10.27 28.81
N ASP A 28 24.93 -11.35 28.16
CA ASP A 28 24.49 -11.65 26.81
C ASP A 28 22.98 -11.89 26.93
N SER A 29 22.22 -10.80 27.03
CA SER A 29 20.84 -10.82 26.63
C SER A 29 20.88 -11.10 25.13
N PRO A 30 20.31 -12.21 24.64
CA PRO A 30 19.97 -12.27 23.24
C PRO A 30 18.94 -11.15 23.04
N GLN A 31 19.39 -10.03 22.47
CA GLN A 31 18.49 -9.19 21.68
C GLN A 31 18.07 -10.12 20.54
N SER A 32 17.01 -10.90 20.80
CA SER A 32 16.19 -11.46 19.74
C SER A 32 15.91 -10.29 18.80
N ASP A 33 16.15 -10.49 17.51
CA ASP A 33 15.65 -9.66 16.44
C ASP A 33 14.11 -9.67 16.52
N GLN A 34 13.53 -8.95 17.49
CA GLN A 34 12.09 -8.77 17.67
C GLN A 34 11.47 -7.95 16.53
N THR A 35 12.28 -7.56 15.55
CA THR A 35 11.87 -6.89 14.33
C THR A 35 11.56 -7.88 13.21
N GLN A 36 11.79 -9.19 13.41
CA GLN A 36 11.53 -10.21 12.41
C GLN A 36 10.81 -11.45 12.97
N ILE A 37 9.87 -11.99 12.20
CA ILE A 37 9.24 -13.30 12.43
C ILE A 37 9.48 -14.13 11.17
N GLU A 38 10.19 -15.24 11.32
CA GLU A 38 10.55 -16.15 10.21
C GLU A 38 11.21 -15.44 9.00
N GLY A 39 11.97 -14.37 9.27
CA GLY A 39 12.65 -13.56 8.25
C GLY A 39 11.81 -12.43 7.65
N ILE A 40 10.57 -12.26 8.09
CA ILE A 40 9.66 -11.19 7.67
C ILE A 40 9.75 -10.04 8.65
N THR A 41 9.97 -8.83 8.14
CA THR A 41 10.06 -7.61 8.96
C THR A 41 8.67 -7.23 9.47
N ILE A 42 8.56 -7.06 10.80
CA ILE A 42 7.30 -6.77 11.51
C ILE A 42 7.32 -5.39 12.20
N VAL A 43 8.15 -4.49 11.70
CA VAL A 43 8.13 -3.07 12.07
C VAL A 43 7.56 -2.25 10.91
N PRO A 44 6.86 -1.14 11.17
CA PRO A 44 6.30 -0.33 10.10
C PRO A 44 7.42 0.35 9.30
N GLU A 45 7.27 0.40 7.98
CA GLU A 45 8.20 1.08 7.08
C GLU A 45 7.50 2.22 6.35
N LEU A 46 8.04 3.43 6.47
CA LEU A 46 7.55 4.62 5.77
C LEU A 46 8.56 5.03 4.70
N ASN A 47 8.07 5.19 3.47
CA ASN A 47 8.81 5.81 2.38
C ASN A 47 8.19 7.16 2.05
N THR A 48 8.73 8.23 2.63
CA THR A 48 8.26 9.60 2.43
C THR A 48 8.45 10.11 1.00
N ALA A 49 9.37 9.51 0.23
CA ALA A 49 9.59 9.87 -1.17
C ALA A 49 8.55 9.28 -2.11
N THR A 50 7.88 8.19 -1.71
CA THR A 50 6.86 7.54 -2.54
C THR A 50 5.48 7.56 -1.89
N GLY A 51 5.34 8.06 -0.65
CA GLY A 51 4.08 8.02 0.09
C GLY A 51 3.61 6.61 0.46
N VAL A 52 4.53 5.64 0.50
CA VAL A 52 4.22 4.23 0.83
C VAL A 52 4.40 4.00 2.33
N LEU A 53 3.39 3.42 2.96
CA LEU A 53 3.42 2.91 4.33
C LEU A 53 3.23 1.39 4.28
N LYS A 54 4.15 0.64 4.91
CA LYS A 54 4.01 -0.80 5.13
C LYS A 54 3.85 -1.09 6.61
N LEU A 55 2.84 -1.87 6.96
CA LEU A 55 2.52 -2.35 8.30
C LEU A 55 2.89 -3.84 8.45
N PRO A 56 3.00 -4.37 9.68
CA PRO A 56 3.41 -5.76 9.90
C PRO A 56 2.57 -6.84 9.21
N LEU A 57 1.30 -6.58 8.91
CA LEU A 57 0.44 -7.53 8.19
C LEU A 57 0.54 -7.44 6.66
N ASP A 58 1.01 -6.33 6.11
CA ASP A 58 1.07 -6.12 4.66
C ASP A 58 1.90 -7.16 3.90
N PRO A 59 3.01 -7.72 4.45
CA PRO A 59 3.75 -8.78 3.77
C PRO A 59 2.98 -10.11 3.60
N PHE A 60 1.83 -10.29 4.26
CA PHE A 60 1.09 -11.55 4.23
C PHE A 60 -0.17 -11.51 3.36
N GLY A 61 -0.78 -10.32 3.25
CA GLY A 61 -1.90 -10.08 2.33
C GLY A 61 -1.42 -9.84 0.90
N GLU A 62 -2.34 -9.86 -0.05
CA GLU A 62 -2.12 -9.42 -1.41
C GLU A 62 -1.92 -7.89 -1.48
N SER A 63 -1.05 -7.46 -2.38
CA SER A 63 -1.03 -6.07 -2.82
C SER A 63 -2.05 -5.84 -3.93
N GLU A 64 -2.42 -4.58 -4.18
CA GLU A 64 -3.32 -4.24 -5.29
C GLU A 64 -2.77 -4.64 -6.66
N GLU A 65 -1.43 -4.65 -6.84
CA GLU A 65 -0.80 -5.19 -8.04
C GLU A 65 -1.12 -6.68 -8.21
N GLU A 66 -1.02 -7.44 -7.13
CA GLU A 66 -1.24 -8.89 -7.13
C GLU A 66 -2.70 -9.20 -7.35
N GLU A 67 -3.61 -8.51 -6.67
CA GLU A 67 -5.05 -8.61 -6.89
C GLU A 67 -5.41 -8.32 -8.34
N GLY A 68 -4.97 -7.17 -8.88
CA GLY A 68 -5.22 -6.81 -10.28
C GLY A 68 -4.64 -7.82 -11.27
N THR A 69 -3.48 -8.40 -10.96
CA THR A 69 -2.86 -9.45 -11.78
C THR A 69 -3.70 -10.73 -11.77
N LEU A 70 -4.18 -11.16 -10.60
CA LEU A 70 -5.01 -12.35 -10.43
C LEU A 70 -6.36 -12.19 -11.15
N ASN A 71 -7.04 -11.06 -10.96
CA ASN A 71 -8.31 -10.77 -11.61
C ASN A 71 -8.17 -10.60 -13.13
N THR A 72 -7.09 -9.97 -13.61
CA THR A 72 -6.80 -9.86 -15.05
C THR A 72 -6.62 -11.25 -15.65
N ALA A 73 -5.86 -12.15 -15.01
CA ALA A 73 -5.68 -13.51 -15.50
C ALA A 73 -7.00 -14.29 -15.55
N HIS A 74 -7.83 -14.17 -14.51
CA HIS A 74 -9.18 -14.76 -14.49
C HIS A 74 -10.03 -14.29 -15.67
N THR A 75 -10.03 -12.98 -15.94
CA THR A 75 -10.82 -12.39 -17.03
C THR A 75 -10.27 -12.78 -18.40
N VAL A 76 -8.95 -12.97 -18.54
CA VAL A 76 -8.33 -13.51 -19.76
C VAL A 76 -8.76 -14.95 -20.02
N GLU A 77 -8.84 -15.81 -19.00
CA GLU A 77 -9.35 -17.17 -19.16
C GLU A 77 -10.83 -17.19 -19.57
N MET A 78 -11.64 -16.29 -19.00
CA MET A 78 -13.03 -16.10 -19.43
C MET A 78 -13.11 -15.65 -20.90
N ALA A 79 -12.26 -14.71 -21.32
CA ALA A 79 -12.23 -14.23 -22.70
C ALA A 79 -11.80 -15.32 -23.69
N LYS A 80 -10.83 -16.14 -23.30
CA LYS A 80 -10.40 -17.30 -24.08
C LYS A 80 -11.51 -18.33 -24.24
N CYS A 81 -12.18 -18.70 -23.15
CA CYS A 81 -13.33 -19.61 -23.21
C CYS A 81 -14.46 -19.05 -24.09
N ALA A 82 -14.78 -17.77 -23.96
CA ALA A 82 -15.83 -17.13 -24.76
C ALA A 82 -15.45 -17.11 -26.26
N SER A 83 -14.17 -16.88 -26.56
CA SER A 83 -13.63 -16.92 -27.92
C SER A 83 -13.75 -18.32 -28.54
N ASP A 84 -13.52 -19.39 -27.77
CA ASP A 84 -13.73 -20.77 -28.21
C ASP A 84 -15.22 -21.05 -28.56
N GLN A 85 -16.13 -20.25 -28.02
CA GLN A 85 -17.57 -20.27 -28.30
C GLN A 85 -18.01 -19.22 -29.33
N GLY A 86 -17.06 -18.52 -29.96
CA GLY A 86 -17.32 -17.54 -31.02
C GLY A 86 -17.66 -16.13 -30.52
N VAL A 87 -17.47 -15.85 -29.22
CA VAL A 87 -17.68 -14.52 -28.63
C VAL A 87 -16.32 -13.87 -28.37
N GLU A 88 -15.91 -12.96 -29.26
CA GLU A 88 -14.64 -12.23 -29.11
C GLU A 88 -14.84 -10.89 -28.37
N TYR A 89 -14.03 -10.67 -27.34
CA TYR A 89 -13.84 -9.38 -26.68
C TYR A 89 -12.42 -9.25 -26.12
N LEU A 90 -12.02 -8.02 -25.82
CA LEU A 90 -10.76 -7.67 -25.16
C LEU A 90 -11.01 -7.33 -23.69
N VAL A 91 -10.04 -7.73 -22.87
CA VAL A 91 -9.94 -7.52 -21.43
C VAL A 91 -9.12 -6.28 -21.17
N GLU A 92 -9.63 -5.40 -20.32
CA GLU A 92 -8.85 -4.31 -19.74
C GLU A 92 -8.09 -4.86 -18.50
N PRO A 93 -6.75 -4.82 -18.47
CA PRO A 93 -5.99 -5.11 -17.26
C PRO A 93 -6.44 -4.23 -16.09
N GLU A 94 -6.74 -4.83 -14.94
CA GLU A 94 -7.38 -4.11 -13.82
C GLU A 94 -6.49 -3.02 -13.21
N PHE A 95 -5.16 -3.18 -13.28
CA PHE A 95 -4.20 -2.11 -12.96
C PHE A 95 -2.95 -2.25 -13.83
N PRO A 96 -2.75 -1.41 -14.87
CA PRO A 96 -1.50 -1.44 -15.61
C PRO A 96 -0.33 -0.96 -14.73
N PRO A 97 0.92 -1.39 -14.98
CA PRO A 97 2.06 -1.11 -14.09
C PRO A 97 2.28 0.36 -13.73
N SER A 98 1.93 1.30 -14.62
CA SER A 98 2.01 2.74 -14.37
C SER A 98 1.03 3.24 -13.32
N VAL A 99 -0.13 2.60 -13.21
CA VAL A 99 -1.23 2.97 -12.31
C VAL A 99 -1.05 2.33 -10.93
N GLN A 100 -0.39 1.17 -10.86
CA GLN A 100 -0.14 0.44 -9.60
C GLN A 100 0.64 1.26 -8.56
N GLN A 101 1.61 2.08 -9.01
CA GLN A 101 2.38 2.93 -8.08
C GLN A 101 1.55 4.05 -7.45
N ILE A 102 0.45 4.47 -8.10
CA ILE A 102 -0.40 5.54 -7.59
C ILE A 102 -1.18 5.01 -6.39
N TYR A 103 -1.76 3.83 -6.49
CA TYR A 103 -2.57 3.27 -5.40
C TYR A 103 -1.75 2.72 -4.23
N ALA A 104 -0.49 2.33 -4.46
CA ALA A 104 0.43 1.98 -3.38
C ALA A 104 0.67 3.14 -2.38
N GLN A 105 0.30 4.38 -2.72
CA GLN A 105 0.44 5.56 -1.88
C GLN A 105 -0.69 5.65 -0.84
N ARG A 106 -0.74 4.71 0.12
CA ARG A 106 -1.77 4.68 1.16
C ARG A 106 -1.95 6.06 1.81
N ASN A 107 -3.16 6.61 1.73
CA ASN A 107 -3.56 7.85 2.40
C ASN A 107 -4.60 7.57 3.51
N TYR A 108 -4.56 6.37 4.12
CA TYR A 108 -5.44 5.99 5.23
C TYR A 108 -5.49 7.06 6.32
N PHE A 109 -4.34 7.63 6.68
CA PHE A 109 -4.24 8.77 7.61
C PHE A 109 -4.48 10.15 6.98
N GLY A 110 -5.00 10.25 5.76
CA GLY A 110 -4.97 11.44 4.90
C GLY A 110 -3.59 11.72 4.30
N PRO A 111 -3.41 12.82 3.55
CA PRO A 111 -2.14 13.18 2.92
C PRO A 111 -1.04 13.35 3.97
N TRP A 112 0.10 12.69 3.78
CA TRP A 112 1.21 12.74 4.74
C TRP A 112 2.57 12.99 4.09
N THR A 113 2.61 13.13 2.77
CA THR A 113 3.76 13.68 2.05
C THR A 113 3.37 14.95 1.30
N VAL A 114 4.36 15.82 1.05
CA VAL A 114 4.15 17.04 0.25
C VAL A 114 3.67 16.68 -1.15
N GLU A 115 4.26 15.66 -1.79
CA GLU A 115 3.87 15.22 -3.13
C GLU A 115 2.40 14.77 -3.19
N GLN A 116 1.93 13.99 -2.20
CA GLN A 116 0.52 13.59 -2.11
C GLN A 116 -0.39 14.82 -1.96
N ALA A 117 -0.05 15.75 -1.06
CA ALA A 117 -0.85 16.94 -0.81
C ALA A 117 -0.93 17.86 -2.04
N GLU A 118 0.17 18.04 -2.78
CA GLU A 118 0.21 18.84 -4.00
C GLU A 118 -0.56 18.18 -5.14
N ARG A 119 -0.45 16.86 -5.28
CA ARG A 119 -1.05 16.11 -6.39
C ARG A 119 -2.54 15.86 -6.19
N TRP A 120 -2.96 15.52 -4.97
CA TRP A 120 -4.30 15.00 -4.70
C TRP A 120 -5.09 15.83 -3.68
N GLY A 121 -4.44 16.70 -2.91
CA GLY A 121 -5.07 17.34 -1.76
C GLY A 121 -5.55 16.27 -0.77
N PHE A 122 -6.87 16.09 -0.66
CA PHE A 122 -7.50 15.05 0.17
C PHE A 122 -8.18 13.93 -0.65
N VAL A 123 -8.08 13.98 -1.98
CA VAL A 123 -8.57 12.90 -2.85
C VAL A 123 -7.67 11.68 -2.66
N GLU A 124 -8.26 10.48 -2.68
CA GLU A 124 -7.48 9.24 -2.69
C GLU A 124 -6.64 9.13 -3.97
N PRO A 125 -5.35 8.76 -3.88
CA PRO A 125 -4.54 8.56 -5.07
C PRO A 125 -5.21 7.59 -6.04
N MET A 126 -5.47 8.04 -7.26
CA MET A 126 -6.14 7.24 -8.29
C MET A 126 -5.68 7.65 -9.69
N SER A 127 -5.96 6.86 -10.72
CA SER A 127 -5.53 7.23 -12.07
C SER A 127 -6.25 8.49 -12.59
N LEU A 128 -5.67 9.15 -13.61
CA LEU A 128 -6.34 10.30 -14.26
C LEU A 128 -7.71 9.93 -14.84
N LYS A 129 -7.85 8.69 -15.34
CA LYS A 129 -9.12 8.14 -15.84
C LYS A 129 -10.16 8.12 -14.73
N ASP A 130 -9.77 7.69 -13.53
CA ASP A 130 -10.69 7.59 -12.39
C ASP A 130 -11.02 8.96 -11.80
N LEU A 131 -10.07 9.90 -11.79
CA LEU A 131 -10.38 11.29 -11.44
C LEU A 131 -11.48 11.88 -12.33
N ILE A 132 -11.43 11.62 -13.64
CA ILE A 132 -12.45 12.09 -14.58
C ILE A 132 -13.75 11.31 -14.38
N ALA A 133 -13.70 9.98 -14.30
CA ALA A 133 -14.87 9.13 -14.11
C ALA A 133 -15.64 9.44 -12.81
N ASN A 134 -14.93 9.84 -11.76
CA ASN A 134 -15.51 10.26 -10.48
C ASN A 134 -15.93 11.75 -10.45
N GLY A 135 -15.78 12.47 -11.56
CA GLY A 135 -16.17 13.88 -11.68
C GLY A 135 -15.30 14.86 -10.87
N ILE A 136 -14.10 14.43 -10.46
CA ILE A 136 -13.13 15.23 -9.73
C ILE A 136 -12.41 16.19 -10.68
N LEU A 137 -12.11 15.70 -11.89
CA LEU A 137 -11.59 16.51 -13.00
C LEU A 137 -12.63 16.65 -14.13
N PRO A 138 -12.57 17.74 -14.92
CA PRO A 138 -13.45 17.93 -16.07
C PRO A 138 -13.35 16.81 -17.11
N ASP A 139 -14.48 16.45 -17.74
CA ASP A 139 -14.56 15.45 -18.82
C ASP A 139 -13.66 15.76 -20.03
N ASP A 140 -13.35 17.04 -20.26
CA ASP A 140 -12.48 17.49 -21.35
C ASP A 140 -10.99 17.55 -20.95
N THR A 141 -10.67 17.17 -19.71
CA THR A 141 -9.28 16.95 -19.30
C THR A 141 -8.70 15.89 -20.23
N PRO A 142 -7.59 16.16 -20.93
CA PRO A 142 -6.95 15.16 -21.76
C PRO A 142 -6.49 13.99 -20.89
N ALA A 143 -7.34 12.97 -20.79
CA ALA A 143 -6.92 11.67 -20.35
C ALA A 143 -5.89 11.23 -21.39
N THR A 144 -4.63 11.14 -20.98
CA THR A 144 -3.67 10.31 -21.71
C THR A 144 -4.13 8.89 -21.45
N ASP A 145 -5.18 8.47 -22.17
CA ASP A 145 -5.92 7.24 -21.93
C ASP A 145 -4.95 6.12 -21.60
N THR A 146 -5.15 5.50 -20.44
CA THR A 146 -4.26 4.45 -19.93
C THR A 146 -4.15 3.29 -20.94
N PHE A 147 -5.22 3.08 -21.71
CA PHE A 147 -5.31 2.09 -22.77
C PHE A 147 -5.57 2.75 -24.11
N LEU A 148 -4.99 2.15 -25.17
CA LEU A 148 -5.37 2.49 -26.52
C LEU A 148 -6.81 2.03 -26.77
N PRO A 149 -7.59 2.77 -27.58
CA PRO A 149 -8.90 2.29 -28.00
C PRO A 149 -8.76 0.90 -28.65
N PRO A 150 -9.78 0.03 -28.50
CA PRO A 150 -9.78 -1.27 -29.17
C PRO A 150 -9.46 -1.10 -30.65
N GLU A 151 -8.66 -2.00 -31.21
CA GLU A 151 -8.45 -2.04 -32.66
C GLU A 151 -9.79 -2.19 -33.38
N ALA A 152 -9.93 -1.58 -34.56
CA ALA A 152 -11.20 -1.58 -35.29
C ALA A 152 -11.76 -3.01 -35.46
N GLY A 153 -12.96 -3.24 -34.93
CA GLY A 153 -13.63 -4.56 -34.96
C GLY A 153 -13.41 -5.42 -33.72
N LYS A 154 -12.59 -5.00 -32.76
CA LYS A 154 -12.50 -5.60 -31.43
C LYS A 154 -13.41 -4.85 -30.46
N ARG A 155 -14.09 -5.60 -29.60
CA ARG A 155 -15.07 -5.12 -28.62
C ARG A 155 -14.56 -5.33 -27.21
N THR A 156 -15.07 -4.57 -26.26
CA THR A 156 -14.96 -4.84 -24.83
C THR A 156 -16.20 -5.58 -24.33
N VAL A 157 -16.18 -6.06 -23.08
CA VAL A 157 -17.34 -6.73 -22.46
C VAL A 157 -18.60 -5.85 -22.47
N PHE A 158 -18.45 -4.52 -22.43
CA PHE A 158 -19.55 -3.55 -22.44
C PHE A 158 -20.27 -3.43 -23.78
N GLU A 159 -19.69 -3.97 -24.85
CA GLU A 159 -20.24 -3.93 -26.22
C GLU A 159 -20.84 -5.28 -26.63
N LEU A 160 -20.90 -6.23 -25.70
CA LEU A 160 -21.53 -7.53 -25.91
C LEU A 160 -23.05 -7.44 -25.77
N THR A 161 -23.74 -8.28 -26.54
CA THR A 161 -25.18 -8.51 -26.42
C THR A 161 -25.51 -9.37 -25.20
N GLU A 162 -26.77 -9.39 -24.76
CA GLU A 162 -27.21 -10.22 -23.63
C GLU A 162 -26.90 -11.72 -23.83
N ASP A 163 -27.09 -12.24 -25.04
CA ASP A 163 -26.79 -13.64 -25.36
C ASP A 163 -25.28 -13.94 -25.29
N GLU A 164 -24.44 -12.98 -25.67
CA GLU A 164 -22.98 -13.09 -25.56
C GLU A 164 -22.53 -12.96 -24.09
N ILE A 165 -23.18 -12.13 -23.29
CA ILE A 165 -22.93 -12.02 -21.85
C ILE A 165 -23.26 -13.35 -21.14
N GLU A 166 -24.30 -14.06 -21.58
CA GLU A 166 -24.60 -15.41 -21.07
C GLU A 166 -23.45 -16.39 -21.31
N VAL A 167 -22.84 -16.34 -22.50
CA VAL A 167 -21.64 -17.15 -22.82
C VAL A 167 -20.49 -16.80 -21.86
N VAL A 168 -20.21 -15.51 -21.68
CA VAL A 168 -19.16 -15.05 -20.75
C VAL A 168 -19.43 -15.50 -19.32
N ARG A 169 -20.70 -15.48 -18.88
CA ARG A 169 -21.08 -15.93 -17.53
C ARG A 169 -20.84 -17.43 -17.33
N ASN A 170 -21.18 -18.26 -18.32
CA ASN A 170 -20.87 -19.69 -18.27
C ASN A 170 -19.36 -19.94 -18.23
N CYS A 171 -18.58 -19.16 -18.99
CA CYS A 171 -17.12 -19.23 -18.96
C CYS A 171 -16.52 -18.85 -17.60
N ASN A 172 -17.17 -17.98 -16.82
CA ASN A 172 -16.72 -17.69 -15.45
C ASN A 172 -16.77 -18.93 -14.54
N GLU A 173 -17.79 -19.79 -14.70
CA GLU A 173 -17.88 -21.05 -13.94
C GLU A 173 -16.78 -22.04 -14.36
N GLU A 174 -16.43 -22.07 -15.65
CA GLU A 174 -15.39 -22.95 -16.20
C GLU A 174 -13.96 -22.49 -15.85
N ALA A 175 -13.72 -21.18 -15.83
CA ALA A 175 -12.46 -20.60 -15.36
C ALA A 175 -12.19 -20.98 -13.90
N GLY A 176 -13.23 -21.25 -13.11
CA GLY A 176 -13.11 -21.71 -11.73
C GLY A 176 -12.62 -20.59 -10.81
N ASN A 177 -12.03 -20.98 -9.68
CA ASN A 177 -11.68 -20.04 -8.61
C ASN A 177 -10.18 -20.02 -8.28
N HIS A 178 -9.28 -20.58 -9.10
CA HIS A 178 -7.86 -20.68 -8.71
C HIS A 178 -7.14 -19.33 -8.62
N PHE A 179 -7.66 -18.28 -9.26
CA PHE A 179 -7.16 -16.91 -9.09
C PHE A 179 -7.92 -16.10 -8.03
N SER A 180 -9.16 -16.46 -7.70
CA SER A 180 -9.96 -15.78 -6.67
C SER A 180 -9.84 -16.40 -5.28
N GLU A 181 -9.50 -17.70 -5.18
CA GLU A 181 -9.28 -18.41 -3.92
C GLU A 181 -8.10 -17.83 -3.11
N PRO A 182 -6.95 -17.48 -3.73
CA PRO A 182 -5.87 -16.75 -3.06
C PRO A 182 -6.29 -15.36 -2.55
N LEU A 183 -7.37 -14.76 -3.04
CA LEU A 183 -7.89 -13.47 -2.58
C LEU A 183 -8.90 -13.60 -1.44
N ARG A 184 -9.30 -14.82 -1.07
CA ARG A 184 -10.27 -15.02 0.01
C ARG A 184 -9.65 -14.65 1.34
N HIS A 185 -10.29 -13.72 2.05
CA HIS A 185 -9.95 -13.44 3.43
C HIS A 185 -10.71 -14.38 4.37
N ASP A 186 -10.14 -15.55 4.61
CA ASP A 186 -10.63 -16.53 5.57
C ASP A 186 -9.55 -16.91 6.59
N GLY A 187 -9.93 -17.74 7.57
CA GLY A 187 -9.03 -18.20 8.60
C GLY A 187 -9.15 -17.49 9.95
N GLY A 188 -8.36 -17.95 10.92
CA GLY A 188 -8.39 -17.44 12.29
C GLY A 188 -7.79 -16.04 12.40
N TRP A 189 -6.77 -15.75 11.60
CA TRP A 189 -6.12 -14.44 11.61
C TRP A 189 -7.04 -13.32 11.11
N TRP A 190 -7.80 -13.56 10.04
CA TRP A 190 -8.68 -12.56 9.46
C TRP A 190 -9.83 -12.16 10.40
N GLN A 191 -10.41 -13.16 11.09
CA GLN A 191 -11.48 -12.93 12.08
C GLN A 191 -11.02 -12.06 13.26
N GLU A 192 -9.74 -12.14 13.62
CA GLU A 192 -9.16 -11.31 14.68
C GLU A 192 -8.56 -10.00 14.15
N TYR A 193 -8.30 -9.88 12.85
CA TYR A 193 -7.82 -8.66 12.19
C TYR A 193 -8.92 -7.62 11.99
N GLU A 194 -10.10 -8.00 11.46
CA GLU A 194 -11.19 -7.05 11.14
C GLU A 194 -11.53 -6.10 12.31
N PRO A 195 -11.60 -6.57 13.58
CA PRO A 195 -11.83 -5.67 14.71
C PRO A 195 -10.67 -4.71 15.02
N LEU A 196 -9.44 -5.00 14.59
CA LEU A 196 -8.24 -4.17 14.83
C LEU A 196 -8.19 -2.94 13.93
N GLU A 197 -8.71 -3.02 12.70
CA GLU A 197 -8.66 -1.92 11.71
C GLU A 197 -9.31 -0.62 12.21
N PHE A 198 -10.27 -0.71 13.12
CA PHE A 198 -10.95 0.45 13.72
C PHE A 198 -10.57 0.69 15.19
N ASN A 199 -9.59 -0.04 15.73
CA ASN A 199 -9.24 0.02 17.15
C ASN A 199 -8.36 1.22 17.54
N TYR A 200 -7.92 2.06 16.60
CA TYR A 200 -7.18 3.28 16.94
C TYR A 200 -7.95 4.15 17.96
N GLN A 201 -9.29 4.14 17.92
CA GLN A 201 -10.15 4.87 18.87
C GLN A 201 -10.11 4.31 20.30
N ARG A 202 -9.71 3.05 20.46
CA ARG A 202 -9.61 2.36 21.75
C ARG A 202 -8.18 2.39 22.30
N ASN A 203 -7.19 2.60 21.43
CA ASN A 203 -5.79 2.75 21.83
C ASN A 203 -5.54 4.19 22.33
N LYS A 204 -5.21 4.31 23.62
CA LYS A 204 -4.97 5.60 24.28
C LYS A 204 -3.85 6.43 23.63
N ASP A 205 -2.85 5.77 23.03
CA ASP A 205 -1.69 6.45 22.45
C ASP A 205 -2.06 6.98 21.06
N ALA A 206 -2.86 6.24 20.28
CA ALA A 206 -3.46 6.75 19.04
C ALA A 206 -4.42 7.93 19.31
N VAL A 207 -5.26 7.86 20.35
CA VAL A 207 -6.13 8.97 20.74
C VAL A 207 -5.32 10.21 21.11
N ALA A 208 -4.26 10.05 21.92
CA ALA A 208 -3.37 11.15 22.27
C ALA A 208 -2.67 11.78 21.04
N LEU A 209 -2.25 10.96 20.06
CA LEU A 209 -1.69 11.44 18.80
C LEU A 209 -2.68 12.28 17.98
N VAL A 210 -3.94 11.85 17.93
CA VAL A 210 -5.02 12.58 17.27
C VAL A 210 -5.26 13.92 17.98
N ASP A 211 -5.24 13.95 19.31
CA ASP A 211 -5.37 15.20 20.09
C ASP A 211 -4.18 16.15 19.84
N GLU A 212 -2.95 15.64 19.78
CA GLU A 212 -1.75 16.41 19.41
C GLU A 212 -1.87 17.01 17.99
N LEU A 213 -2.35 16.22 17.02
CA LEU A 213 -2.59 16.69 15.66
C LEU A 213 -3.66 17.78 15.64
N GLY A 214 -4.76 17.59 16.38
CA GLY A 214 -5.83 18.58 16.52
C GLY A 214 -5.36 19.89 17.17
N ALA A 215 -4.41 19.83 18.10
CA ALA A 215 -3.77 21.01 18.67
C ALA A 215 -2.99 21.78 17.59
N CYS A 216 -2.20 21.09 16.75
CA CYS A 216 -1.52 21.72 15.63
C CYS A 216 -2.50 22.34 14.63
N PHE A 217 -3.61 21.67 14.33
CA PHE A 217 -4.65 22.25 13.47
C PHE A 217 -5.18 23.57 14.04
N SER A 218 -5.49 23.58 15.33
CA SER A 218 -6.00 24.77 16.03
C SER A 218 -5.00 25.93 16.00
N GLU A 219 -3.71 25.66 16.17
CA GLU A 219 -2.64 26.67 16.08
C GLU A 219 -2.47 27.25 14.68
N ASN A 220 -2.83 26.48 13.64
CA ASN A 220 -2.76 26.88 12.23
C ASN A 220 -4.11 27.37 11.68
N GLU A 221 -5.03 27.78 12.56
CA GLU A 221 -6.36 28.30 12.20
C GLU A 221 -7.22 27.29 11.39
N MET A 222 -6.86 26.00 11.44
CA MET A 222 -7.69 24.91 10.93
C MET A 222 -8.63 24.42 12.04
N VAL A 223 -9.88 24.19 11.70
CA VAL A 223 -10.83 23.61 12.65
C VAL A 223 -10.67 22.10 12.60
N SER A 224 -10.24 21.48 13.70
CA SER A 224 -10.38 20.02 13.84
C SER A 224 -11.86 19.69 14.02
N GLU A 225 -12.42 18.93 13.10
CA GLU A 225 -13.67 18.22 13.35
C GLU A 225 -13.30 16.78 13.62
N TYR A 226 -13.53 16.31 14.85
CA TYR A 226 -13.54 14.87 15.10
C TYR A 226 -14.71 14.29 14.29
N ARG A 227 -14.38 13.75 13.12
CA ARG A 227 -15.29 12.94 12.32
C ARG A 227 -15.05 11.50 12.71
N GLU A 228 -16.13 10.83 13.12
CA GLU A 228 -16.08 9.39 13.40
C GLU A 228 -15.51 8.67 12.17
N GLY A 229 -14.39 7.97 12.36
CA GLY A 229 -13.65 7.27 11.30
C GLY A 229 -12.61 8.09 10.53
N THR A 230 -12.52 9.42 10.67
CA THR A 230 -11.56 10.28 9.93
C THR A 230 -10.97 11.44 10.75
N PRO A 231 -10.44 11.20 11.96
CA PRO A 231 -10.04 12.26 12.90
C PRO A 231 -8.75 13.00 12.50
N TRP A 232 -8.05 12.54 11.47
CA TRP A 232 -6.83 13.14 10.92
C TRP A 232 -7.10 14.14 9.78
N TYR A 233 -8.38 14.45 9.52
CA TYR A 233 -8.80 15.46 8.55
C TYR A 233 -9.35 16.72 9.24
N PRO A 234 -8.97 17.92 8.80
CA PRO A 234 -9.60 19.15 9.28
C PRO A 234 -10.99 19.36 8.67
N GLN A 235 -11.81 20.20 9.31
CA GLN A 235 -13.08 20.66 8.77
C GLN A 235 -12.89 21.28 7.39
N GLY A 236 -13.77 20.92 6.46
CA GLY A 236 -13.72 21.44 5.10
C GLY A 236 -12.76 20.70 4.17
N ALA A 237 -12.05 19.67 4.66
CA ALA A 237 -11.39 18.70 3.80
C ALA A 237 -12.43 17.96 2.94
N ARG A 238 -12.12 17.83 1.64
CA ARG A 238 -12.98 17.28 0.60
C ARG A 238 -12.21 16.28 -0.24
N GLY A 239 -12.61 15.00 -0.16
CA GLY A 239 -12.08 13.93 -1.02
C GLY A 239 -12.70 13.85 -2.41
N ASP A 240 -13.51 14.83 -2.80
CA ASP A 240 -14.24 14.86 -4.09
C ASP A 240 -13.78 15.97 -5.05
N ARG A 241 -12.68 16.67 -4.73
CA ARG A 241 -12.15 17.77 -5.57
C ARG A 241 -10.68 18.03 -5.33
N ILE A 242 -9.99 18.46 -6.36
CA ILE A 242 -8.60 18.93 -6.31
C ILE A 242 -8.60 20.41 -6.72
N ASP A 243 -8.44 21.31 -5.74
CA ASP A 243 -8.37 22.75 -5.97
C ASP A 243 -7.34 23.41 -5.04
N GLU A 244 -7.02 24.68 -5.30
CA GLU A 244 -5.99 25.42 -4.55
C GLU A 244 -6.29 25.49 -3.04
N VAL A 245 -7.58 25.51 -2.66
CA VAL A 245 -7.99 25.54 -1.25
C VAL A 245 -7.71 24.21 -0.59
N GLN A 246 -8.08 23.10 -1.24
CA GLN A 246 -7.83 21.74 -0.74
C GLN A 246 -6.33 21.43 -0.68
N ILE A 247 -5.56 21.77 -1.72
CA ILE A 247 -4.11 21.55 -1.76
C ILE A 247 -3.41 22.32 -0.63
N ARG A 248 -3.74 23.60 -0.43
CA ARG A 248 -3.14 24.41 0.63
C ARG A 248 -3.45 23.86 2.01
N MET A 249 -4.69 23.42 2.24
CA MET A 249 -5.09 22.80 3.49
C MET A 249 -4.38 21.46 3.71
N ALA A 250 -4.29 20.61 2.68
CA ALA A 250 -3.55 19.35 2.74
C ALA A 250 -2.06 19.57 3.07
N LEU A 251 -1.42 20.58 2.48
CA LEU A 251 -0.03 20.95 2.80
C LEU A 251 0.14 21.38 4.27
N GLN A 252 -0.82 22.11 4.83
CA GLN A 252 -0.81 22.44 6.26
C GLN A 252 -1.02 21.19 7.15
N VAL A 253 -1.87 20.26 6.73
CA VAL A 253 -2.04 18.97 7.42
C VAL A 253 -0.73 18.17 7.42
N VAL A 254 -0.05 18.08 6.28
CA VAL A 254 1.27 17.43 6.17
C VAL A 254 2.28 18.11 7.10
N ALA A 255 2.36 19.44 7.08
CA ALA A 255 3.26 20.17 7.98
C ALA A 255 2.96 19.90 9.46
N CYS A 256 1.68 19.81 9.84
CA CYS A 256 1.29 19.44 11.20
C CYS A 256 1.70 18.01 11.55
N LYS A 257 1.46 17.04 10.66
CA LYS A 257 1.88 15.65 10.86
C LYS A 257 3.39 15.51 11.00
N ASP A 258 4.16 16.19 10.15
CA ASP A 258 5.62 16.17 10.20
C ASP A 258 6.14 16.75 11.52
N SER A 259 5.53 17.83 12.02
CA SER A 259 5.97 18.52 13.24
C SER A 259 5.91 17.65 14.50
N ILE A 260 5.00 16.67 14.53
CA ILE A 260 4.81 15.75 15.66
C ILE A 260 5.19 14.30 15.32
N ASN A 261 5.77 14.07 14.13
CA ASN A 261 6.06 12.73 13.60
C ASN A 261 4.83 11.81 13.61
N PHE A 262 3.66 12.35 13.25
CA PHE A 262 2.35 11.71 13.41
C PHE A 262 2.28 10.36 12.72
N THR A 263 2.59 10.31 11.42
CA THR A 263 2.42 9.10 10.59
C THR A 263 3.27 7.94 11.10
N GLN A 264 4.54 8.20 11.45
CA GLN A 264 5.42 7.19 12.01
C GLN A 264 4.92 6.69 13.38
N ARG A 265 4.55 7.61 14.28
CA ARG A 265 4.06 7.24 15.62
C ARG A 265 2.72 6.49 15.55
N MET A 266 1.83 6.86 14.63
CA MET A 266 0.56 6.17 14.43
C MET A 266 0.79 4.77 13.83
N ALA A 267 1.68 4.64 12.85
CA ALA A 267 2.06 3.35 12.29
C ALA A 267 2.71 2.43 13.33
N GLU A 268 3.50 2.97 14.27
CA GLU A 268 4.04 2.23 15.40
C GLU A 268 2.95 1.72 16.35
N VAL A 269 1.92 2.54 16.61
CA VAL A 269 0.76 2.12 17.41
C VAL A 269 0.03 0.98 16.71
N GLU A 270 -0.32 1.12 15.43
CA GLU A 270 -0.97 0.06 14.67
C GLU A 270 -0.11 -1.21 14.59
N ALA A 271 1.18 -1.07 14.34
CA ALA A 271 2.10 -2.20 14.35
C ALA A 271 2.09 -2.93 15.69
N SER A 272 2.05 -2.22 16.81
CA SER A 272 1.99 -2.84 18.14
C SER A 272 0.72 -3.66 18.39
N GLU A 273 -0.38 -3.33 17.72
CA GLU A 273 -1.64 -4.10 17.76
C GLU A 273 -1.60 -5.29 16.79
N GLN A 274 -0.91 -5.15 15.65
CA GLN A 274 -0.78 -6.20 14.64
C GLN A 274 0.23 -7.29 15.01
N VAL A 275 1.36 -6.94 15.66
CA VAL A 275 2.44 -7.89 15.98
C VAL A 275 1.95 -9.13 16.75
N PRO A 276 1.11 -9.04 17.81
CA PRO A 276 0.59 -10.22 18.48
C PRO A 276 -0.23 -11.15 17.58
N LEU A 277 -0.93 -10.58 16.59
CA LEU A 277 -1.68 -11.36 15.61
C LEU A 277 -0.73 -12.11 14.68
N VAL A 278 0.31 -11.43 14.18
CA VAL A 278 1.37 -12.05 13.36
C VAL A 278 2.06 -13.17 14.14
N GLU A 279 2.44 -12.95 15.40
CA GLU A 279 3.06 -13.97 16.25
C GLU A 279 2.17 -15.20 16.44
N LYS A 280 0.86 -14.98 16.64
CA LYS A 280 -0.12 -16.04 16.87
C LYS A 280 -0.42 -16.87 15.62
N TYR A 281 -0.45 -16.23 14.45
CA TYR A 281 -0.92 -16.82 13.20
C TYR A 281 0.14 -16.92 12.10
N ALA A 282 1.43 -16.74 12.42
CA ALA A 282 2.54 -16.72 11.46
C ALA A 282 2.46 -17.86 10.43
N ALA A 283 2.29 -19.11 10.88
CA ALA A 283 2.23 -20.26 9.98
C ALA A 283 1.04 -20.21 8.99
N GLU A 284 -0.11 -19.72 9.44
CA GLU A 284 -1.31 -19.59 8.59
C GLU A 284 -1.13 -18.46 7.56
N MET A 285 -0.59 -17.32 8.01
CA MET A 285 -0.31 -16.17 7.15
C MET A 285 0.79 -16.48 6.12
N ILE A 286 1.82 -17.23 6.49
CA ILE A 286 2.88 -17.66 5.56
C ILE A 286 2.32 -18.60 4.51
N ALA A 287 1.49 -19.58 4.90
CA ALA A 287 0.81 -20.47 3.95
C ALA A 287 -0.09 -19.68 2.99
N LYS A 288 -0.78 -18.64 3.49
CA LYS A 288 -1.56 -17.72 2.66
C LYS A 288 -0.67 -16.97 1.67
N ARG A 289 0.45 -16.42 2.12
CA ARG A 289 1.39 -15.69 1.26
C ARG A 289 1.98 -16.58 0.16
N GLU A 290 2.35 -17.83 0.48
CA GLU A 290 2.83 -18.82 -0.50
C GLU A 290 1.77 -19.16 -1.56
N LEU A 291 0.49 -19.23 -1.16
CA LEU A 291 -0.65 -19.43 -2.06
C LEU A 291 -0.80 -18.26 -3.03
N ILE A 292 -0.75 -17.01 -2.54
CA ILE A 292 -0.83 -15.81 -3.38
C ILE A 292 0.38 -15.76 -4.33
N ASP A 293 1.60 -15.97 -3.85
CA ASP A 293 2.82 -15.94 -4.67
C ASP A 293 2.75 -16.94 -5.83
N SER A 294 2.29 -18.16 -5.53
CA SER A 294 2.13 -19.21 -6.54
C SER A 294 1.08 -18.85 -7.58
N ALA A 295 -0.04 -18.27 -7.14
CA ALA A 295 -1.12 -17.84 -8.02
C ALA A 295 -0.71 -16.65 -8.89
N VAL A 296 0.04 -15.68 -8.36
CA VAL A 296 0.56 -14.53 -9.12
C VAL A 296 1.50 -14.99 -10.22
N VAL A 297 2.37 -15.97 -9.95
CA VAL A 297 3.24 -16.56 -10.99
C VAL A 297 2.41 -17.22 -12.09
N ALA A 298 1.39 -18.00 -11.73
CA ALA A 298 0.49 -18.62 -12.70
C ALA A 298 -0.31 -17.57 -13.51
N ALA A 299 -0.81 -16.53 -12.86
CA ALA A 299 -1.55 -15.44 -13.48
C ALA A 299 -0.68 -14.66 -14.48
N LYS A 300 0.54 -14.28 -14.09
CA LYS A 300 1.52 -13.63 -14.98
C LYS A 300 1.80 -14.49 -16.22
N LYS A 301 1.88 -15.82 -16.05
CA LYS A 301 2.02 -16.76 -17.18
C LYS A 301 0.81 -16.72 -18.11
N VAL A 302 -0.41 -16.84 -17.58
CA VAL A 302 -1.66 -16.76 -18.37
C VAL A 302 -1.71 -15.45 -19.16
N ILE A 303 -1.48 -14.31 -18.50
CA ILE A 303 -1.49 -12.99 -19.16
C ILE A 303 -0.45 -12.94 -20.28
N SER A 304 0.78 -13.42 -20.04
CA SER A 304 1.86 -13.38 -21.03
C SER A 304 1.66 -14.31 -22.22
N GLU A 305 0.95 -15.43 -22.03
CA GLU A 305 0.72 -16.44 -23.06
C GLU A 305 -0.50 -16.14 -23.94
N ASN A 306 -1.38 -15.22 -23.52
CA ASN A 306 -2.59 -14.87 -24.27
C ASN A 306 -2.74 -13.34 -24.45
N PRO A 307 -1.73 -12.62 -24.98
CA PRO A 307 -1.76 -11.16 -25.15
C PRO A 307 -2.83 -10.68 -26.14
N GLU A 308 -3.35 -11.55 -27.00
CA GLU A 308 -4.40 -11.27 -27.97
C GLU A 308 -5.76 -10.93 -27.34
N PHE A 309 -5.98 -11.29 -26.08
CA PHE A 309 -7.19 -10.94 -25.33
C PHE A 309 -7.05 -9.65 -24.55
N LEU A 310 -5.89 -8.99 -24.55
CA LEU A 310 -5.67 -7.79 -23.75
C LEU A 310 -5.83 -6.51 -24.57
N LEU A 311 -6.45 -5.49 -23.97
CA LEU A 311 -6.33 -4.12 -24.44
C LEU A 311 -4.88 -3.65 -24.31
N LYS A 312 -4.38 -3.00 -25.36
CA LYS A 312 -3.02 -2.49 -25.38
C LYS A 312 -2.93 -1.25 -24.50
N VAL A 313 -1.99 -1.24 -23.56
CA VAL A 313 -1.63 -0.05 -22.77
C VAL A 313 -1.06 1.01 -23.71
N ASN A 314 -1.42 2.27 -23.49
CA ASN A 314 -0.86 3.39 -24.23
C ASN A 314 0.63 3.56 -23.86
N PRO A 315 1.58 3.38 -24.80
CA PRO A 315 3.01 3.45 -24.50
C PRO A 315 3.48 4.86 -24.11
N ASP A 316 2.71 5.89 -24.45
CA ASP A 316 3.00 7.28 -24.07
C ASP A 316 2.51 7.62 -22.66
N HIS A 317 1.78 6.72 -22.01
CA HIS A 317 1.36 6.84 -20.63
C HIS A 317 2.55 6.52 -19.70
N LYS A 318 3.30 7.55 -19.32
CA LYS A 318 4.32 7.46 -18.26
C LYS A 318 3.65 7.63 -16.89
N PRO A 319 4.03 6.84 -15.87
CA PRO A 319 3.56 7.02 -14.49
C PRO A 319 3.85 8.42 -13.93
#